data_AF-A0A9D6FR32-F1
#
_entry.id   AF-A0A9D6FR32-F1
#
_cell.length_a   1.000
_cell.length_b   1.000
_cell.length_c   1.000
_cell.angle_alpha   90.00
_cell.angle_beta   90.00
_cell.angle_gamma   90.00
#
_symmetry.space_group_name_H-M   'P 1'
#
loop_
_entity.id
_entity.type
_entity.pdbx_description
1 polymer ?
#
loop_
_entity_poly.entity_id
_entity_poly.type
_entity_poly.pdbx_seq_one_letter_code
_entity_poly.pdbx_strand_id
1 'polypeptide(L)'
;MTTSRTDLPPLYRSWIGGLLPGPIPAESEAGCGDCAMCAAPSRRRSRRFGGAGAGPVRPIRIRSTGAGAMAPGDSSRFFRPETKCCTFLPALPNFLVGAVLDEPDPASASGRASVEQRIDALLGATPVGLLQPPAYARRYAGGKEFFGRDPSMRCPHFLAEGGRCGIWRHRESTCATWFCKHVRGALGRTFWAALHGLLAAAETGLARFCVMEEDVGREALLHAVATQGERAVPATRRVLWGRWAGREREYYRRCGARVASLSWDRIERICGVPLSIRVRLAREAYGDLVSRREFGPLKVGAFDVRPLDRDRSRVWAYSPFDPLDVPRSLLGVLREFDGRPTREVLAAIRRRHGLALGRGLVRKLADFGILERG
;
A
#
# COMPACT_ATOMS: atom_id res chain seq x y z
N MET A 1 0.73 28.91 -3.85
CA MET A 1 1.66 27.84 -3.42
C MET A 1 0.84 26.60 -3.06
N THR A 2 0.64 25.70 -4.02
CA THR A 2 -0.08 24.43 -3.80
C THR A 2 0.85 23.47 -3.06
N THR A 3 0.65 23.34 -1.75
CA THR A 3 1.27 22.28 -0.94
C THR A 3 0.97 20.94 -1.60
N SER A 4 2.01 20.27 -2.12
CA SER A 4 1.93 18.89 -2.57
C SER A 4 1.29 18.07 -1.44
N ARG A 5 0.05 17.59 -1.63
CA ARG A 5 -0.60 16.65 -0.70
C ARG A 5 0.17 15.35 -0.82
N THR A 6 1.21 15.17 -0.02
CA THR A 6 1.89 13.89 0.07
C THR A 6 0.95 12.88 0.74
N ASP A 7 0.86 11.67 0.22
CA ASP A 7 0.03 10.61 0.79
C ASP A 7 0.54 10.08 2.16
N LEU A 8 1.74 10.50 2.58
CA LEU A 8 2.38 10.10 3.82
C LEU A 8 1.95 10.93 5.05
N PRO A 9 1.81 10.28 6.22
CA PRO A 9 1.70 10.95 7.52
C PRO A 9 2.91 11.88 7.80
N PRO A 10 2.75 12.93 8.62
CA PRO A 10 3.81 13.92 8.90
C PRO A 10 5.15 13.31 9.34
N LEU A 11 5.16 12.32 10.23
CA LEU A 11 6.39 11.68 10.70
C LEU A 11 7.15 10.99 9.56
N TYR A 12 6.45 10.23 8.71
CA TYR A 12 7.10 9.59 7.57
C TYR A 12 7.51 10.59 6.51
N ARG A 13 6.75 11.68 6.34
CA ARG A 13 7.15 12.77 5.44
C ARG A 13 8.49 13.39 5.86
N SER A 14 8.72 13.61 7.16
CA SER A 14 9.98 14.19 7.62
C SER A 14 11.16 13.24 7.38
N TRP A 15 10.98 11.94 7.64
CA TRP A 15 11.98 10.91 7.36
C TRP A 15 12.33 10.82 5.89
N ILE A 16 11.31 10.76 5.03
CA ILE A 16 11.48 10.57 3.59
C ILE A 16 12.01 11.83 2.89
N GLY A 17 11.69 13.02 3.41
CA GLY A 17 12.17 14.29 2.87
C GLY A 17 13.70 14.42 2.84
N GLY A 18 14.41 13.77 3.78
CA GLY A 18 15.88 13.69 3.76
C GLY A 18 16.43 12.51 2.95
N LEU A 19 15.59 11.53 2.60
CA LEU A 19 16.04 10.26 2.02
C LEU A 19 16.03 10.24 0.50
N LEU A 20 14.98 10.80 -0.10
CA LEU A 20 14.72 10.78 -1.55
C LEU A 20 15.11 12.11 -2.18
N PRO A 21 15.63 12.12 -3.42
CA PRO A 21 16.12 13.34 -4.06
C PRO A 21 15.01 14.26 -4.58
N GLY A 22 13.73 13.88 -4.43
CA GLY A 22 12.60 14.66 -4.92
C GLY A 22 11.26 14.17 -4.38
N PRO A 23 10.15 14.84 -4.74
CA PRO A 23 8.83 14.47 -4.27
C PRO A 23 8.41 13.10 -4.78
N ILE A 24 7.62 12.38 -3.97
CA ILE A 24 6.92 11.16 -4.39
C ILE A 24 5.71 11.56 -5.24
N PRO A 25 5.54 11.01 -6.45
CA PRO A 25 4.31 11.20 -7.23
C PRO A 25 3.08 10.74 -6.44
N ALA A 26 2.06 11.58 -6.34
CA ALA A 26 0.84 11.26 -5.59
C ALA A 26 0.02 10.14 -6.27
N GLU A 27 -0.58 9.27 -5.45
CA GLU A 27 -1.49 8.23 -5.92
C GLU A 27 -2.92 8.75 -6.04
N SER A 28 -3.11 9.70 -6.98
CA SER A 28 -4.37 10.44 -7.16
C SER A 28 -5.59 9.58 -7.50
N GLU A 29 -5.39 8.30 -7.84
CA GLU A 29 -6.44 7.36 -8.21
C GLU A 29 -6.84 6.39 -7.08
N ALA A 30 -6.23 6.51 -5.90
CA ALA A 30 -6.43 5.60 -4.77
C ALA A 30 -6.72 6.31 -3.43
N GLY A 31 -7.28 7.52 -3.48
CA GLY A 31 -7.62 8.29 -2.28
C GLY A 31 -8.79 7.71 -1.48
N CYS A 32 -8.73 7.79 -0.15
CA CYS A 32 -9.82 7.32 0.73
C CYS A 32 -11.13 8.11 0.55
N GLY A 33 -11.05 9.39 0.19
CA GLY A 33 -12.21 10.28 0.01
C GLY A 33 -13.04 9.96 -1.25
N ASP A 34 -12.39 9.41 -2.28
CA ASP A 34 -13.03 8.92 -3.51
C ASP A 34 -12.53 7.49 -3.76
N CYS A 35 -12.96 6.56 -2.90
CA CYS A 35 -12.40 5.21 -2.89
C CYS A 35 -12.77 4.47 -4.19
N ALA A 36 -11.76 4.20 -5.01
CA ALA A 36 -11.92 3.50 -6.28
C ALA A 36 -12.52 2.08 -6.16
N MET A 37 -12.50 1.51 -4.95
CA MET A 37 -13.05 0.19 -4.65
C MET A 37 -14.51 0.21 -4.19
N CYS A 38 -15.12 1.37 -3.96
CA CYS A 38 -16.49 1.51 -3.44
C CYS A 38 -17.54 1.90 -4.50
N ALA A 39 -17.14 2.07 -5.77
CA ALA A 39 -18.03 2.60 -6.81
C ALA A 39 -19.16 1.62 -7.20
N ALA A 40 -20.38 2.15 -7.37
CA ALA A 40 -21.52 1.45 -7.95
C ALA A 40 -21.29 1.06 -9.43
N PRO A 41 -21.99 0.02 -9.94
CA PRO A 41 -21.75 -0.54 -11.26
C PRO A 41 -21.78 0.43 -12.46
N SER A 42 -22.51 1.53 -12.37
CA SER A 42 -22.72 2.51 -13.43
C SER A 42 -21.74 3.70 -13.40
N ARG A 43 -21.04 3.91 -12.28
CA ARG A 43 -20.00 4.96 -12.10
C ARG A 43 -18.57 4.40 -12.16
N ARG A 44 -18.43 3.15 -12.61
CA ARG A 44 -17.15 2.41 -12.77
C ARG A 44 -16.18 3.19 -13.67
N ARG A 45 -15.25 3.95 -13.08
CA ARG A 45 -14.05 4.43 -13.77
C ARG A 45 -13.02 3.29 -13.84
N SER A 46 -13.20 2.37 -14.78
CA SER A 46 -12.04 1.67 -15.32
C SER A 46 -11.19 2.71 -16.07
N ARG A 47 -9.86 2.59 -16.00
CA ARG A 47 -9.00 3.45 -16.82
C ARG A 47 -9.29 3.10 -18.29
N ARG A 48 -10.03 3.96 -18.99
CA ARG A 48 -10.17 3.84 -20.44
C ARG A 48 -8.80 4.10 -21.06
N PHE A 49 -8.30 3.11 -21.78
CA PHE A 49 -7.09 3.24 -22.59
C PHE A 49 -7.49 3.75 -23.99
N GLY A 50 -7.10 4.99 -24.32
CA GLY A 50 -7.14 5.54 -25.68
C GLY A 50 -8.44 6.25 -26.09
N GLY A 51 -8.31 7.53 -26.42
CA GLY A 51 -9.12 8.19 -27.43
C GLY A 51 -8.29 8.32 -28.69
N ALA A 52 -8.59 7.50 -29.70
CA ALA A 52 -8.28 7.68 -31.12
C ALA A 52 -8.94 6.50 -31.84
N GLY A 53 -9.84 6.81 -32.79
CA GLY A 53 -10.70 5.84 -33.46
C GLY A 53 -9.92 4.73 -34.18
N ALA A 54 -10.45 3.51 -34.10
CA ALA A 54 -10.02 2.39 -34.93
C ALA A 54 -11.28 1.73 -35.49
N GLY A 55 -11.37 1.66 -36.82
CA GLY A 55 -12.41 0.96 -37.57
C GLY A 55 -12.35 -0.57 -37.39
N PRO A 56 -13.28 -1.32 -38.00
CA PRO A 56 -13.58 -2.69 -37.62
C PRO A 56 -12.45 -3.65 -38.04
N VAL A 57 -11.97 -4.47 -37.10
CA VAL A 57 -11.00 -5.54 -37.36
C VAL A 57 -11.58 -6.88 -36.88
N ARG A 58 -11.42 -7.91 -37.71
CA ARG A 58 -11.94 -9.28 -37.49
C ARG A 58 -11.28 -9.98 -36.29
N PRO A 59 -12.01 -10.84 -35.55
CA PRO A 59 -11.51 -11.48 -34.33
C PRO A 59 -10.50 -12.61 -34.62
N ILE A 60 -9.38 -12.60 -33.88
CA ILE A 60 -8.42 -13.72 -33.80
C ILE A 60 -8.71 -14.51 -32.52
N ARG A 61 -8.82 -15.84 -32.63
CA ARG A 61 -8.95 -16.75 -31.48
C ARG A 61 -7.56 -17.08 -30.92
N ILE A 62 -7.33 -16.77 -29.65
CA ILE A 62 -6.15 -17.23 -28.89
C ILE A 62 -6.65 -18.29 -27.90
N ARG A 63 -6.03 -19.48 -27.90
CA ARG A 63 -6.37 -20.59 -27.00
C ARG A 63 -5.96 -20.24 -25.58
N SER A 64 -6.91 -20.32 -24.64
CA SER A 64 -6.64 -20.22 -23.20
C SER A 64 -6.05 -21.54 -22.70
N THR A 65 -4.83 -21.51 -22.15
CA THR A 65 -4.37 -22.55 -21.23
C THR A 65 -4.77 -22.15 -19.82
N GLY A 66 -5.45 -23.06 -19.13
CA GLY A 66 -6.30 -22.76 -18.00
C GLY A 66 -5.60 -22.22 -16.74
N ALA A 67 -6.22 -21.19 -16.18
CA ALA A 67 -6.35 -20.95 -14.75
C ALA A 67 -7.68 -20.22 -14.53
N GLY A 68 -8.62 -20.84 -13.82
CA GLY A 68 -9.90 -20.31 -13.33
C GLY A 68 -10.48 -19.06 -14.00
N ALA A 69 -11.15 -19.23 -15.14
CA ALA A 69 -11.99 -18.18 -15.72
C ALA A 69 -13.23 -17.94 -14.84
N MET A 70 -13.18 -16.97 -13.92
CA MET A 70 -14.38 -16.49 -13.20
C MET A 70 -15.29 -15.63 -14.10
N ALA A 71 -16.58 -15.62 -13.81
CA ALA A 71 -17.63 -15.02 -14.63
C ALA A 71 -17.63 -13.45 -14.62
N PRO A 72 -18.31 -12.79 -15.58
CA PRO A 72 -18.55 -11.35 -15.56
C PRO A 72 -19.60 -11.01 -14.50
N GLY A 73 -19.35 -9.98 -13.69
CA GLY A 73 -20.28 -9.55 -12.62
C GLY A 73 -19.72 -9.71 -11.19
N ASP A 74 -18.50 -10.21 -11.05
CA ASP A 74 -17.89 -10.52 -9.77
C ASP A 74 -17.76 -9.32 -8.81
N SER A 75 -18.74 -9.18 -7.92
CA SER A 75 -18.77 -8.22 -6.82
C SER A 75 -17.72 -8.54 -5.73
N SER A 76 -17.11 -9.74 -5.77
CA SER A 76 -16.14 -10.22 -4.77
C SER A 76 -14.83 -9.45 -4.75
N ARG A 77 -14.62 -8.46 -5.63
CA ARG A 77 -13.40 -7.64 -5.69
C ARG A 77 -13.56 -6.23 -5.15
N PHE A 78 -14.79 -5.75 -4.93
CA PHE A 78 -15.07 -4.41 -4.43
C PHE A 78 -15.13 -4.37 -2.91
N PHE A 79 -14.97 -3.17 -2.35
CA PHE A 79 -15.14 -2.91 -0.92
C PHE A 79 -16.51 -2.35 -0.63
N ARG A 80 -17.03 -2.66 0.55
CA ARG A 80 -18.23 -2.03 1.09
C ARG A 80 -17.91 -0.58 1.46
N PRO A 81 -18.76 0.41 1.11
CA PRO A 81 -18.54 1.81 1.47
C PRO A 81 -18.37 2.04 2.98
N GLU A 82 -19.02 1.21 3.80
CA GLU A 82 -19.03 1.30 5.26
C GLU A 82 -17.73 0.80 5.91
N THR A 83 -16.84 0.16 5.13
CA THR A 83 -15.58 -0.41 5.62
C THR A 83 -14.36 0.00 4.80
N LYS A 84 -14.49 0.22 3.48
CA LYS A 84 -13.37 0.51 2.55
C LYS A 84 -12.23 -0.49 2.75
N CYS A 85 -10.96 -0.09 2.80
CA CYS A 85 -9.87 -0.98 3.22
C CYS A 85 -9.74 -1.12 4.75
N CYS A 86 -10.53 -0.39 5.54
CA CYS A 86 -10.47 -0.33 6.99
C CYS A 86 -11.14 -1.53 7.66
N THR A 87 -10.97 -2.73 7.09
CA THR A 87 -11.11 -4.01 7.81
C THR A 87 -9.75 -4.63 8.12
N PHE A 88 -8.68 -3.84 7.99
CA PHE A 88 -7.35 -4.14 8.50
C PHE A 88 -7.15 -3.32 9.77
N LEU A 89 -6.77 -3.99 10.87
CA LEU A 89 -6.44 -3.34 12.12
C LEU A 89 -4.92 -3.20 12.21
N PRO A 90 -4.36 -1.98 12.11
CA PRO A 90 -2.93 -1.79 12.23
C PRO A 90 -2.41 -2.16 13.63
N ALA A 91 -1.23 -2.76 13.68
CA ALA A 91 -0.42 -2.81 14.89
C ALA A 91 0.37 -1.50 14.98
N LEU A 92 0.06 -0.66 15.97
CA LEU A 92 0.72 0.64 16.13
C LEU A 92 1.97 0.49 17.01
N PRO A 93 3.18 0.83 16.52
CA PRO A 93 4.38 0.91 17.35
C PRO A 93 4.19 1.86 18.54
N ASN A 94 4.86 1.58 19.67
CA ASN A 94 4.74 2.33 20.91
C ASN A 94 4.86 3.87 20.75
N PHE A 95 5.76 4.33 19.89
CA PHE A 95 5.96 5.75 19.63
C PHE A 95 4.84 6.36 18.79
N LEU A 96 4.22 5.61 17.87
CA LEU A 96 3.04 6.09 17.13
C LEU A 96 1.82 6.14 18.05
N VAL A 97 1.69 5.19 18.98
CA VAL A 97 0.65 5.26 20.03
C VAL A 97 0.83 6.54 20.84
N GLY A 98 2.06 6.85 21.26
CA GLY A 98 2.39 8.13 21.91
C GLY A 98 2.00 9.34 21.09
N ALA A 99 2.37 9.36 19.80
CA ALA A 99 2.05 10.45 18.90
C ALA A 99 0.54 10.65 18.70
N VAL A 100 -0.26 9.57 18.68
CA VAL A 100 -1.74 9.67 18.69
C VAL A 100 -2.25 10.28 19.99
N LEU A 101 -1.71 9.87 21.14
CA LEU A 101 -2.13 10.36 22.46
C LEU A 101 -1.83 11.85 22.65
N ASP A 102 -0.80 12.37 21.99
CA ASP A 102 -0.35 13.76 22.07
C ASP A 102 -0.81 14.63 20.89
N GLU A 103 -1.53 14.09 19.92
CA GLU A 103 -2.05 14.85 18.78
C GLU A 103 -3.07 15.90 19.26
N PRO A 104 -2.80 17.21 19.17
CA PRO A 104 -3.69 18.22 19.72
C PRO A 104 -4.90 18.52 18.82
N ASP A 105 -4.86 18.14 17.53
CA ASP A 105 -5.93 18.46 16.58
C ASP A 105 -7.29 17.86 17.04
N PRO A 106 -8.33 18.68 17.27
CA PRO A 106 -9.67 18.21 17.60
C PRO A 106 -10.24 17.24 16.56
N ALA A 107 -9.86 17.35 15.28
CA ALA A 107 -10.28 16.42 14.23
C ALA A 107 -9.75 14.99 14.45
N SER A 108 -8.70 14.83 15.27
CA SER A 108 -8.15 13.53 15.67
C SER A 108 -8.70 13.00 16.99
N ALA A 109 -9.60 13.72 17.67
CA ALA A 109 -10.12 13.33 18.99
C ALA A 109 -10.77 11.94 19.00
N SER A 110 -11.58 11.60 17.99
CA SER A 110 -12.19 10.27 17.88
C SER A 110 -11.15 9.16 17.65
N GLY A 111 -10.12 9.44 16.83
CA GLY A 111 -8.99 8.53 16.65
C GLY A 111 -8.22 8.30 17.95
N ARG A 112 -7.93 9.37 18.70
CA ARG A 112 -7.28 9.30 20.00
C ARG A 112 -8.10 8.50 21.02
N ALA A 113 -9.40 8.77 21.13
CA ALA A 113 -10.31 8.04 22.02
C ALA A 113 -10.33 6.53 21.71
N SER A 114 -10.30 6.14 20.43
CA SER A 114 -10.26 4.73 20.05
C SER A 114 -8.94 4.03 20.42
N VAL A 115 -7.82 4.76 20.49
CA VAL A 115 -6.54 4.25 20.99
C VAL A 115 -6.58 4.14 22.51
N GLU A 116 -7.07 5.17 23.21
CA GLU A 116 -7.24 5.17 24.67
C GLU A 116 -8.11 4.01 25.15
N GLN A 117 -9.25 3.78 24.49
CA GLN A 117 -10.14 2.66 24.80
C GLN A 117 -9.44 1.30 24.69
N ARG A 118 -8.61 1.10 23.66
CA ARG A 118 -7.84 -0.15 23.49
C ARG A 118 -6.77 -0.31 24.58
N ILE A 119 -6.15 0.79 25.03
CA ILE A 119 -5.18 0.76 26.13
C ILE A 119 -5.89 0.38 27.43
N ASP A 120 -7.01 1.03 27.74
CA ASP A 120 -7.76 0.80 29.00
C ASP A 120 -8.30 -0.62 29.09
N ALA A 121 -8.79 -1.16 27.98
CA ALA A 121 -9.26 -2.53 27.87
C ALA A 121 -8.13 -3.56 27.69
N LEU A 122 -6.86 -3.14 27.66
CA LEU A 122 -5.67 -3.98 27.41
C LEU A 122 -5.78 -4.81 26.11
N LEU A 123 -6.46 -4.27 25.10
CA LEU A 123 -6.70 -4.92 23.82
C LEU A 123 -5.49 -4.79 22.90
N GLY A 124 -4.52 -5.69 23.12
CA GLY A 124 -3.25 -5.74 22.40
C GLY A 124 -2.24 -4.70 22.87
N ALA A 125 -2.44 -4.08 24.03
CA ALA A 125 -1.51 -3.11 24.60
C ALA A 125 -0.26 -3.81 25.14
N THR A 126 0.90 -3.52 24.54
CA THR A 126 2.20 -4.09 24.92
C THR A 126 3.29 -3.02 24.90
N PRO A 127 4.45 -3.24 25.57
CA PRO A 127 5.56 -2.30 25.52
C PRO A 127 6.09 -1.97 24.11
N VAL A 128 5.95 -2.87 23.13
CA VAL A 128 6.35 -2.57 21.74
C VAL A 128 5.27 -1.79 20.97
N GLY A 129 4.04 -1.75 21.47
CA GLY A 129 2.94 -1.07 20.80
C GLY A 129 1.57 -1.67 21.06
N LEU A 130 0.60 -1.14 20.32
CA LEU A 130 -0.81 -1.53 20.37
C LEU A 130 -1.12 -2.49 19.21
N LEU A 131 -0.94 -3.78 19.47
CA LEU A 131 -1.05 -4.87 18.51
C LEU A 131 -2.51 -5.27 18.24
N GLN A 132 -2.73 -6.07 17.19
CA GLN A 132 -4.04 -6.67 16.94
C GLN A 132 -4.45 -7.57 18.12
N PRO A 133 -5.70 -7.47 18.63
CA PRO A 133 -6.20 -8.43 19.61
C PRO A 133 -6.15 -9.86 19.05
N PRO A 134 -5.81 -10.89 19.86
CA PRO A 134 -5.65 -12.26 19.36
C PRO A 134 -6.88 -12.81 18.61
N ALA A 135 -8.09 -12.47 19.06
CA ALA A 135 -9.33 -12.87 18.38
C ALA A 135 -9.44 -12.26 16.97
N TYR A 136 -9.05 -11.00 16.82
CA TYR A 136 -9.00 -10.33 15.52
C TYR A 136 -7.95 -10.98 14.62
N ALA A 137 -6.73 -11.17 15.13
CA ALA A 137 -5.61 -11.73 14.38
C ALA A 137 -5.94 -13.14 13.85
N ARG A 138 -6.54 -14.01 14.68
CA ARG A 138 -6.99 -15.35 14.26
C ARG A 138 -8.04 -15.29 13.15
N ARG A 139 -9.06 -14.44 13.30
CA ARG A 139 -10.11 -14.28 12.29
C ARG A 139 -9.54 -13.73 10.97
N TYR A 140 -8.67 -12.74 11.05
CA TYR A 140 -8.05 -12.12 9.88
C TYR A 140 -7.10 -13.08 9.15
N ALA A 141 -6.38 -13.94 9.87
CA ALA A 141 -5.55 -15.01 9.29
C ALA A 141 -6.37 -16.08 8.55
N GLY A 142 -7.64 -16.26 8.92
CA GLY A 142 -8.55 -17.25 8.35
C GLY A 142 -9.02 -16.99 6.92
N GLY A 143 -8.72 -15.83 6.31
CA GLY A 143 -9.02 -15.60 4.89
C GLY A 143 -8.99 -14.14 4.43
N LYS A 144 -8.76 -13.94 3.12
CA LYS A 144 -8.71 -12.61 2.49
C LYS A 144 -10.09 -12.07 2.07
N GLU A 145 -11.13 -12.88 2.17
CA GLU A 145 -12.47 -12.54 1.69
C GLU A 145 -13.12 -11.41 2.50
N PHE A 146 -12.75 -11.29 3.78
CA PHE A 146 -13.21 -10.23 4.68
C PHE A 146 -12.65 -8.85 4.34
N PHE A 147 -11.51 -8.79 3.62
CA PHE A 147 -10.80 -7.53 3.40
C PHE A 147 -11.65 -6.55 2.59
N GLY A 148 -12.01 -5.47 3.26
CA GLY A 148 -12.90 -4.42 2.82
C GLY A 148 -14.35 -4.81 2.65
N ARG A 149 -14.80 -5.94 3.23
CA ARG A 149 -16.15 -6.47 3.01
C ARG A 149 -16.89 -6.85 4.26
N ASP A 150 -16.20 -7.25 5.32
CA ASP A 150 -16.84 -7.68 6.55
C ASP A 150 -16.92 -6.52 7.55
N PRO A 151 -18.12 -5.95 7.83
CA PRO A 151 -18.27 -4.86 8.80
C PRO A 151 -17.92 -5.25 10.24
N SER A 152 -17.96 -6.55 10.58
CA SER A 152 -17.54 -7.02 11.90
C SER A 152 -16.02 -6.90 12.11
N MET A 153 -15.25 -6.81 11.02
CA MET A 153 -13.80 -6.63 11.03
C MET A 153 -13.38 -5.15 10.95
N ARG A 154 -14.33 -4.21 11.04
CA ARG A 154 -14.04 -2.79 10.87
C ARG A 154 -13.04 -2.30 11.93
N CYS A 155 -11.99 -1.65 11.46
CA CYS A 155 -10.97 -1.03 12.28
C CYS A 155 -11.61 -0.02 13.25
N PRO A 156 -11.30 -0.07 14.56
CA PRO A 156 -11.82 0.89 15.55
C PRO A 156 -11.42 2.34 15.27
N HIS A 157 -10.39 2.56 14.45
CA HIS A 157 -9.93 3.89 14.07
C HIS A 157 -10.66 4.46 12.84
N PHE A 158 -11.61 3.71 12.25
CA PHE A 158 -12.39 4.17 11.11
C PHE A 158 -13.49 5.15 11.54
N LEU A 159 -13.47 6.34 10.96
CA LEU A 159 -14.53 7.33 11.11
C LEU A 159 -15.61 7.04 10.09
N ALA A 160 -16.74 6.49 10.55
CA ALA A 160 -17.88 6.17 9.69
C ALA A 160 -18.38 7.42 8.95
N GLU A 161 -18.42 8.55 9.65
CA GLU A 161 -18.70 9.84 9.05
C GLU A 161 -17.55 10.28 8.13
N GLY A 162 -17.83 10.40 6.83
CA GLY A 162 -16.84 10.73 5.79
C GLY A 162 -15.91 9.59 5.40
N GLY A 163 -15.96 8.43 6.07
CA GLY A 163 -15.16 7.24 5.76
C GLY A 163 -13.65 7.50 5.76
N ARG A 164 -13.16 8.16 6.81
CA ARG A 164 -11.75 8.57 7.00
C ARG A 164 -11.08 7.76 8.11
N CYS A 165 -9.77 7.91 8.25
CA CYS A 165 -9.01 7.30 9.35
C CYS A 165 -8.82 8.34 10.46
N GLY A 166 -9.28 8.05 11.67
CA GLY A 166 -9.16 8.95 12.83
C GLY A 166 -7.73 9.14 13.32
N ILE A 167 -6.85 8.18 13.01
CA ILE A 167 -5.42 8.22 13.32
C ILE A 167 -4.56 8.51 12.08
N TRP A 168 -5.12 9.08 11.01
CA TRP A 168 -4.43 9.23 9.72
C TRP A 168 -3.03 9.87 9.82
N ARG A 169 -2.87 10.84 10.73
CA ARG A 169 -1.60 11.56 10.97
C ARG A 169 -0.51 10.70 11.61
N HIS A 170 -0.88 9.57 12.22
CA HIS A 170 0.01 8.69 12.98
C HIS A 170 -0.23 7.21 12.67
N ARG A 171 -0.79 6.91 11.49
CA ARG A 171 -1.02 5.54 11.02
C ARG A 171 0.30 4.89 10.65
N GLU A 172 0.40 3.58 10.92
CA GLU A 172 1.59 2.79 10.60
C GLU A 172 1.79 2.57 9.10
N SER A 173 2.96 2.03 8.78
CA SER A 173 3.53 1.87 7.46
C SER A 173 2.59 1.20 6.48
N THR A 174 1.98 0.06 6.82
CA THR A 174 1.03 -0.66 5.97
C THR A 174 -0.11 0.24 5.51
N CYS A 175 -0.82 0.86 6.45
CA CYS A 175 -1.92 1.79 6.16
C CYS A 175 -1.45 3.04 5.41
N ALA A 176 -0.22 3.49 5.64
CA ALA A 176 0.35 4.68 5.01
C ALA A 176 0.78 4.44 3.54
N THR A 177 1.13 3.20 3.20
CA THR A 177 1.65 2.82 1.88
C THR A 177 0.73 1.88 1.09
N TRP A 178 -0.47 1.60 1.60
CA TRP A 178 -1.44 0.75 0.91
C TRP A 178 -2.25 1.53 -0.12
N PHE A 179 -2.19 1.09 -1.39
CA PHE A 179 -2.99 1.64 -2.47
C PHE A 179 -3.64 0.53 -3.30
N CYS A 180 -4.93 0.69 -3.61
CA CYS A 180 -5.65 -0.23 -4.49
C CYS A 180 -5.28 -0.07 -5.97
N LYS A 181 -4.82 1.14 -6.35
CA LYS A 181 -4.41 1.52 -7.70
C LYS A 181 -3.12 2.33 -7.65
N HIS A 182 -2.35 2.25 -8.72
CA HIS A 182 -1.06 2.93 -8.81
C HIS A 182 -0.97 3.72 -10.12
N VAL A 183 -0.73 5.02 -10.06
CA VAL A 183 -0.64 5.91 -11.24
C VAL A 183 0.38 5.38 -12.25
N ARG A 184 1.50 4.84 -11.75
CA ARG A 184 2.57 4.21 -12.54
C ARG A 184 2.51 2.68 -12.53
N GLY A 185 1.33 2.09 -12.32
CA GLY A 185 1.11 0.65 -12.44
C GLY A 185 2.04 -0.20 -11.56
N ALA A 186 2.68 -1.19 -12.16
CA ALA A 186 3.63 -2.08 -11.52
C ALA A 186 4.81 -1.34 -10.88
N LEU A 187 5.33 -0.28 -11.52
CA LEU A 187 6.42 0.52 -10.94
C LEU A 187 5.99 1.23 -9.66
N GLY A 188 4.78 1.81 -9.66
CA GLY A 188 4.21 2.41 -8.47
C GLY A 188 4.08 1.39 -7.34
N ARG A 189 3.51 0.21 -7.62
CA ARG A 189 3.40 -0.89 -6.65
C ARG A 189 4.76 -1.29 -6.08
N THR A 190 5.78 -1.46 -6.93
CA THR A 190 7.14 -1.82 -6.51
C THR A 190 7.72 -0.76 -5.57
N PHE A 191 7.59 0.52 -5.91
CA PHE A 191 8.05 1.61 -5.06
C PHE A 191 7.35 1.63 -3.70
N TRP A 192 6.02 1.59 -3.67
CA TRP A 192 5.28 1.61 -2.40
C TRP A 192 5.53 0.37 -1.55
N ALA A 193 5.76 -0.79 -2.16
CA ALA A 193 6.18 -1.99 -1.42
C ALA A 193 7.59 -1.85 -0.82
N ALA A 194 8.53 -1.24 -1.55
CA ALA A 194 9.87 -0.95 -1.04
C ALA A 194 9.82 0.07 0.11
N LEU A 195 9.02 1.12 -0.05
CA LEU A 195 8.80 2.15 0.97
C LEU A 195 8.11 1.58 2.22
N HIS A 196 7.10 0.72 2.05
CA HIS A 196 6.50 -0.04 3.14
C HIS A 196 7.57 -0.81 3.91
N GLY A 197 8.38 -1.60 3.20
CA GLY A 197 9.43 -2.40 3.82
C GLY A 197 10.39 -1.55 4.65
N LEU A 198 10.82 -0.40 4.13
CA LEU A 198 11.64 0.59 4.84
C LEU A 198 10.96 1.10 6.12
N LEU A 199 9.73 1.61 6.01
CA LEU A 199 9.01 2.18 7.15
C LEU A 199 8.73 1.12 8.22
N ALA A 200 8.32 -0.08 7.83
CA ALA A 200 8.09 -1.20 8.76
C ALA A 200 9.36 -1.61 9.52
N ALA A 201 10.53 -1.55 8.87
CA ALA A 201 11.80 -1.81 9.54
C ALA A 201 12.18 -0.70 10.53
N ALA A 202 11.97 0.56 10.16
CA ALA A 202 12.17 1.69 11.06
C ALA A 202 11.23 1.60 12.28
N GLU A 203 9.94 1.33 12.05
CA GLU A 203 8.94 1.11 13.10
C GLU A 203 9.36 0.01 14.07
N THR A 204 9.78 -1.14 13.55
CA THR A 204 10.20 -2.29 14.36
C THR A 204 11.45 -1.95 15.19
N GLY A 205 12.46 -1.35 14.57
CA GLY A 205 13.71 -0.98 15.24
C GLY A 205 13.49 0.09 16.32
N LEU A 206 12.70 1.12 16.01
CA LEU A 206 12.39 2.21 16.94
C LEU A 206 11.49 1.77 18.09
N ALA A 207 10.54 0.86 17.84
CA ALA A 207 9.73 0.28 18.91
C ALA A 207 10.61 -0.48 19.92
N ARG A 208 11.55 -1.29 19.44
CA ARG A 208 12.52 -2.03 20.27
C ARG A 208 13.46 -1.09 21.02
N PHE A 209 13.93 -0.04 20.36
CA PHE A 209 14.74 1.01 20.98
C PHE A 209 14.01 1.66 22.17
N CYS A 210 12.73 2.01 22.02
CA CYS A 210 11.95 2.54 23.15
C CYS A 210 11.81 1.56 24.31
N VAL A 211 11.62 0.26 24.05
CA VAL A 211 11.57 -0.76 25.12
C VAL A 211 12.89 -0.84 25.88
N MET A 212 14.02 -0.77 25.17
CA MET A 212 15.35 -0.77 25.77
C MET A 212 15.58 0.47 26.64
N GLU A 213 15.21 1.66 26.15
CA GLU A 213 15.49 2.94 26.82
C GLU A 213 14.61 3.19 28.06
N GLU A 214 13.38 2.70 28.06
CA GLU A 214 12.43 2.94 29.16
C GLU A 214 12.50 1.85 30.25
N ASP A 215 13.44 0.90 30.14
CA ASP A 215 13.73 -0.18 31.10
C ASP A 215 12.46 -0.84 31.67
N VAL A 216 11.70 -1.46 30.77
CA VAL A 216 10.39 -2.06 31.09
C VAL A 216 10.55 -3.42 31.80
N GLY A 217 11.75 -4.01 31.71
CA GLY A 217 12.10 -5.30 32.33
C GLY A 217 12.20 -6.47 31.35
N ARG A 218 12.66 -7.62 31.87
CA ARG A 218 13.03 -8.81 31.07
C ARG A 218 11.92 -9.32 30.15
N GLU A 219 10.68 -9.40 30.62
CA GLU A 219 9.59 -9.96 29.79
C GLU A 219 9.22 -9.05 28.62
N ALA A 220 9.31 -7.73 28.79
CA ALA A 220 9.15 -6.78 27.69
C ALA A 220 10.27 -6.93 26.64
N LEU A 221 11.52 -7.14 27.08
CA LEU A 221 12.65 -7.40 26.19
C LEU A 221 12.45 -8.70 25.41
N LEU A 222 12.05 -9.78 26.08
CA LEU A 222 11.75 -11.07 25.45
C LEU A 222 10.61 -10.95 24.44
N HIS A 223 9.56 -10.19 24.77
CA HIS A 223 8.48 -9.90 23.84
C HIS A 223 8.95 -9.05 22.65
N ALA A 224 9.86 -8.10 22.86
CA ALA A 224 10.34 -7.21 21.81
C ALA A 224 11.20 -7.91 20.75
N VAL A 225 11.95 -8.95 21.15
CA VAL A 225 12.80 -9.72 20.23
C VAL A 225 12.07 -10.89 19.55
N ALA A 226 10.94 -11.34 20.10
CA ALA A 226 10.14 -12.40 19.49
C ALA A 226 9.64 -11.99 18.09
N THR A 227 9.59 -12.93 17.15
CA THR A 227 8.89 -12.71 15.89
C THR A 227 7.39 -12.65 16.16
N GLN A 228 6.65 -11.86 15.38
CA GLN A 228 5.20 -11.80 15.50
C GLN A 228 4.58 -13.20 15.38
N GLY A 229 3.88 -13.64 16.43
CA GLY A 229 3.24 -14.95 16.49
C GLY A 229 4.06 -16.06 17.15
N GLU A 230 5.35 -15.85 17.44
CA GLU A 230 6.19 -16.87 18.09
C GLU A 230 6.02 -16.95 19.61
N ARG A 231 5.57 -15.88 20.26
CA ARG A 231 5.42 -15.83 21.71
C ARG A 231 4.07 -15.26 22.11
N ALA A 232 3.37 -15.98 22.97
CA ALA A 232 2.18 -15.48 23.63
C ALA A 232 2.55 -14.28 24.50
N VAL A 233 1.73 -13.23 24.45
CA VAL A 233 1.82 -12.11 25.38
C VAL A 233 1.59 -12.68 26.80
N PRO A 234 2.48 -12.42 27.78
CA PRO A 234 2.29 -12.89 29.15
C PRO A 234 0.91 -12.51 29.69
N ALA A 235 0.26 -13.44 30.39
CA ALA A 235 -1.12 -13.27 30.86
C ALA A 235 -1.28 -12.10 31.85
N THR A 236 -0.25 -11.80 32.64
CA THR A 236 -0.33 -10.79 33.69
C THR A 236 0.25 -9.46 33.23
N ARG A 237 -0.58 -8.41 33.23
CA ARG A 237 -0.20 -7.02 32.95
C ARG A 237 1.08 -6.59 33.68
N ARG A 238 1.19 -6.86 34.99
CA ARG A 238 2.35 -6.49 35.82
C ARG A 238 3.65 -7.15 35.37
N VAL A 239 3.57 -8.38 34.85
CA VAL A 239 4.74 -9.13 34.37
C VAL A 239 5.26 -8.52 33.07
N LEU A 240 4.37 -8.19 32.13
CA LEU A 240 4.75 -7.61 30.85
C LEU A 240 5.23 -6.15 30.98
N TRP A 241 4.56 -5.36 31.82
CA TRP A 241 4.77 -3.91 31.90
C TRP A 241 5.73 -3.47 33.01
N GLY A 242 6.07 -4.36 33.95
CA GLY A 242 6.98 -4.05 35.05
C GLY A 242 6.57 -2.78 35.80
N ARG A 243 7.48 -1.81 35.91
CA ARG A 243 7.24 -0.51 36.56
C ARG A 243 6.21 0.39 35.86
N TRP A 244 5.92 0.10 34.59
CA TRP A 244 4.95 0.83 33.77
C TRP A 244 3.54 0.28 33.87
N ALA A 245 3.31 -0.79 34.64
CA ALA A 245 1.98 -1.32 34.86
C ALA A 245 1.07 -0.25 35.51
N GLY A 246 -0.03 0.10 34.84
CA GLY A 246 -0.90 1.20 35.28
C GLY A 246 -0.55 2.58 34.69
N ARG A 247 0.60 2.70 34.02
CA ARG A 247 1.15 3.95 33.45
C ARG A 247 1.44 3.83 31.95
N GLU A 248 0.72 2.97 31.25
CA GLU A 248 0.97 2.62 29.85
C GLU A 248 0.85 3.84 28.93
N ARG A 249 -0.11 4.73 29.19
CA ARG A 249 -0.26 5.99 28.43
C ARG A 249 0.97 6.89 28.55
N GLU A 250 1.51 7.02 29.76
CA GLU A 250 2.72 7.81 30.01
C GLU A 250 3.93 7.19 29.31
N TYR A 251 4.08 5.87 29.39
CA TYR A 251 5.10 5.12 28.66
C TYR A 251 5.04 5.43 27.15
N TYR A 252 3.87 5.31 26.54
CA TYR A 252 3.72 5.56 25.11
C TYR A 252 4.06 7.01 24.73
N ARG A 253 3.62 8.00 25.52
CA ARG A 253 3.97 9.41 25.29
C ARG A 253 5.48 9.64 25.32
N ARG A 254 6.19 9.03 26.28
CA ARG A 254 7.65 9.08 26.35
C ARG A 254 8.31 8.47 25.12
N CYS A 255 7.80 7.33 24.64
CA CYS A 255 8.25 6.73 23.38
C CYS A 255 8.05 7.69 22.19
N GLY A 256 6.88 8.33 22.11
CA GLY A 256 6.54 9.30 21.07
C GLY A 256 7.49 10.50 21.07
N ALA A 257 7.65 11.16 22.22
CA ALA A 257 8.55 12.29 22.39
C ALA A 257 10.01 11.94 22.04
N ARG A 258 10.48 10.76 22.47
CA ARG A 258 11.82 10.27 22.18
C ARG A 258 12.05 10.12 20.68
N VAL A 259 11.16 9.41 19.97
CA VAL A 259 11.31 9.19 18.52
C VAL A 259 11.14 10.47 17.71
N ALA A 260 10.23 11.37 18.11
CA ALA A 260 10.02 12.65 17.44
C ALA A 260 11.28 13.53 17.41
N SER A 261 12.17 13.37 18.39
CA SER A 261 13.44 14.12 18.49
C SER A 261 14.60 13.54 17.65
N LEU A 262 14.44 12.36 17.04
CA LEU A 262 15.53 11.67 16.36
C LEU A 262 15.76 12.22 14.94
N SER A 263 17.03 12.45 14.59
CA SER A 263 17.44 12.65 13.20
C SER A 263 17.44 11.33 12.42
N TRP A 264 17.39 11.42 11.09
CA TRP A 264 17.45 10.25 10.23
C TRP A 264 18.74 9.43 10.42
N ASP A 265 19.89 10.08 10.54
CA ASP A 265 21.19 9.40 10.81
C ASP A 265 21.17 8.64 12.15
N ARG A 266 20.41 9.13 13.14
CA ARG A 266 20.25 8.42 14.40
C ARG A 266 19.31 7.23 14.24
N ILE A 267 18.23 7.36 13.46
CA ILE A 267 17.32 6.26 13.13
C ILE A 267 18.07 5.14 12.39
N GLU A 268 18.87 5.47 11.37
CA GLU A 268 19.70 4.49 10.65
C GLU A 268 20.67 3.77 11.57
N ARG A 269 21.34 4.47 12.48
CA ARG A 269 22.23 3.84 13.48
C ARG A 269 21.48 2.92 14.45
N ILE A 270 20.29 3.31 14.91
CA ILE A 270 19.48 2.50 15.82
C ILE A 270 18.99 1.23 15.13
N CYS A 271 18.48 1.34 13.90
CA CYS A 271 17.88 0.21 13.18
C CYS A 271 18.90 -0.65 12.41
N GLY A 272 20.09 -0.11 12.14
CA GLY A 272 21.24 -0.83 11.58
C GLY A 272 21.06 -1.32 10.13
N VAL A 273 21.77 -2.40 9.82
CA VAL A 273 21.84 -2.99 8.47
C VAL A 273 20.47 -3.33 7.87
N PRO A 274 19.51 -3.93 8.62
CA PRO A 274 18.19 -4.24 8.06
C PRO A 274 17.47 -3.02 7.48
N LEU A 275 17.60 -1.85 8.11
CA LEU A 275 17.04 -0.59 7.59
C LEU A 275 17.87 -0.06 6.41
N SER A 276 19.20 -0.10 6.51
CA SER A 276 20.11 0.40 5.46
C SER A 276 19.90 -0.30 4.10
N ILE A 277 19.64 -1.62 4.11
CA ILE A 277 19.29 -2.37 2.89
C ILE A 277 18.00 -1.82 2.28
N ARG A 278 16.98 -1.57 3.10
CA ARG A 278 15.68 -1.08 2.65
C ARG A 278 15.74 0.37 2.15
N VAL A 279 16.63 1.18 2.72
CA VAL A 279 16.95 2.52 2.20
C VAL A 279 17.41 2.44 0.75
N ARG A 280 18.37 1.55 0.47
CA ARG A 280 18.88 1.35 -0.88
C ARG A 280 17.79 0.88 -1.83
N LEU A 281 17.01 -0.13 -1.45
CA LEU A 281 15.91 -0.66 -2.26
C LEU A 281 14.83 0.40 -2.55
N ALA A 282 14.47 1.22 -1.56
CA ALA A 282 13.50 2.29 -1.73
C ALA A 282 14.03 3.39 -2.67
N ARG A 283 15.33 3.73 -2.59
CA ARG A 283 15.97 4.70 -3.50
C ARG A 283 16.05 4.18 -4.94
N GLU A 284 16.41 2.92 -5.14
CA GLU A 284 16.43 2.29 -6.46
C GLU A 284 15.02 2.25 -7.07
N ALA A 285 14.02 1.81 -6.31
CA ALA A 285 12.63 1.79 -6.75
C ALA A 285 12.08 3.20 -7.02
N TYR A 286 12.50 4.21 -6.25
CA TYR A 286 12.17 5.61 -6.52
C TYR A 286 12.78 6.08 -7.84
N GLY A 287 14.04 5.76 -8.08
CA GLY A 287 14.73 6.08 -9.33
C GLY A 287 13.99 5.54 -10.55
N ASP A 288 13.54 4.28 -10.49
CA ASP A 288 12.70 3.69 -11.52
C ASP A 288 11.33 4.36 -11.65
N LEU A 289 10.70 4.69 -10.51
CA LEU A 289 9.42 5.37 -10.47
C LEU A 289 9.47 6.73 -11.16
N VAL A 290 10.51 7.54 -10.94
CA VAL A 290 10.61 8.89 -11.55
C VAL A 290 11.33 8.89 -12.90
N SER A 291 11.90 7.76 -13.30
CA SER A 291 12.67 7.64 -14.54
C SER A 291 11.84 8.02 -15.77
N ARG A 292 12.43 8.90 -16.59
CA ARG A 292 11.93 9.26 -17.93
C ARG A 292 12.71 8.58 -19.06
N ARG A 293 13.63 7.65 -18.73
CA ARG A 293 14.48 6.97 -19.72
C ARG A 293 13.64 6.28 -20.80
N GLU A 294 14.13 6.30 -22.04
CA GLU A 294 13.50 5.56 -23.14
C GLU A 294 13.48 4.06 -22.85
N PHE A 295 12.48 3.38 -23.39
CA PHE A 295 12.44 1.93 -23.31
C PHE A 295 13.53 1.36 -24.20
N GLY A 296 14.30 0.43 -23.65
CA GLY A 296 15.02 -0.53 -24.47
C GLY A 296 14.03 -1.44 -25.22
N PRO A 297 14.52 -2.54 -25.79
CA PRO A 297 13.64 -3.52 -26.41
C PRO A 297 12.54 -3.98 -25.44
N LEU A 298 11.34 -4.21 -25.97
CA LEU A 298 10.16 -4.57 -25.19
C LEU A 298 9.54 -5.85 -25.75
N LYS A 299 9.05 -6.71 -24.84
CA LYS A 299 8.25 -7.88 -25.15
C LYS A 299 6.93 -7.88 -24.39
N VAL A 300 5.98 -8.70 -24.82
CA VAL A 300 4.71 -8.89 -24.10
C VAL A 300 4.94 -9.55 -22.75
N GLY A 301 4.38 -8.97 -21.69
CA GLY A 301 4.38 -9.54 -20.33
C GLY A 301 3.20 -10.47 -20.07
N ALA A 302 3.11 -10.99 -18.85
CA ALA A 302 2.01 -11.86 -18.43
C ALA A 302 0.81 -11.06 -17.90
N PHE A 303 -0.39 -11.32 -18.43
CA PHE A 303 -1.63 -10.70 -17.96
C PHE A 303 -2.88 -11.54 -18.32
N ASP A 304 -3.92 -11.38 -17.51
CA ASP A 304 -5.24 -11.94 -17.77
C ASP A 304 -6.07 -11.00 -18.61
N VAL A 305 -6.87 -11.56 -19.53
CA VAL A 305 -7.78 -10.79 -20.39
C VAL A 305 -9.20 -11.34 -20.29
N ARG A 306 -10.20 -10.47 -20.21
CA ARG A 306 -11.61 -10.82 -20.43
C ARG A 306 -12.27 -9.87 -21.41
N PRO A 307 -13.05 -10.34 -22.39
CA PRO A 307 -13.90 -9.48 -23.21
C PRO A 307 -14.85 -8.66 -22.34
N LEU A 308 -14.95 -7.36 -22.61
CA LEU A 308 -15.95 -6.49 -21.99
C LEU A 308 -17.13 -6.27 -22.94
N ASP A 309 -16.82 -5.94 -24.20
CA ASP A 309 -17.79 -5.73 -25.28
C ASP A 309 -17.15 -6.06 -26.65
N ARG A 310 -17.79 -5.63 -27.75
CA ARG A 310 -17.30 -5.87 -29.12
C ARG A 310 -15.95 -5.20 -29.39
N ASP A 311 -15.65 -4.08 -28.75
CA ASP A 311 -14.51 -3.22 -29.07
C ASP A 311 -13.44 -3.22 -27.98
N ARG A 312 -13.78 -3.65 -26.76
CA ARG A 312 -12.91 -3.56 -25.58
C ARG A 312 -12.79 -4.87 -24.83
N SER A 313 -11.62 -5.02 -24.20
CA SER A 313 -11.32 -6.05 -23.23
C SER A 313 -10.82 -5.43 -21.94
N ARG A 314 -11.06 -6.12 -20.82
CA ARG A 314 -10.46 -5.82 -19.54
C ARG A 314 -9.21 -6.65 -19.34
N VAL A 315 -8.14 -6.02 -18.89
CA VAL A 315 -6.82 -6.62 -18.66
C VAL A 315 -6.44 -6.46 -17.19
N TRP A 316 -5.96 -7.55 -16.59
CA TRP A 316 -5.33 -7.57 -15.27
C TRP A 316 -3.89 -8.00 -15.44
N ALA A 317 -2.96 -7.08 -15.25
CA ALA A 317 -1.54 -7.36 -15.30
C ALA A 317 -1.01 -7.43 -13.86
N TYR A 318 -0.56 -6.30 -13.33
CA TYR A 318 0.15 -6.28 -12.05
C TYR A 318 -0.76 -6.40 -10.80
N SER A 319 -2.05 -6.05 -10.86
CA SER A 319 -2.92 -6.04 -9.66
C SER A 319 -4.35 -6.48 -9.98
N PRO A 320 -4.99 -7.28 -9.09
CA PRO A 320 -6.41 -7.62 -9.23
C PRO A 320 -7.33 -6.40 -9.02
N PHE A 321 -6.85 -5.35 -8.34
CA PHE A 321 -7.62 -4.16 -7.97
C PHE A 321 -7.51 -3.00 -8.98
N ASP A 322 -6.55 -3.04 -9.91
CA ASP A 322 -6.34 -1.98 -10.90
C ASP A 322 -6.38 -2.51 -12.34
N PRO A 323 -7.53 -3.02 -12.81
CA PRO A 323 -7.68 -3.45 -14.19
C PRO A 323 -7.68 -2.28 -15.17
N LEU A 324 -7.27 -2.58 -16.40
CA LEU A 324 -7.28 -1.66 -17.53
C LEU A 324 -8.33 -2.08 -18.56
N ASP A 325 -9.12 -1.13 -19.07
CA ASP A 325 -10.01 -1.38 -20.20
C ASP A 325 -9.34 -0.90 -21.47
N VAL A 326 -8.94 -1.85 -22.33
CA VAL A 326 -8.14 -1.61 -23.53
C VAL A 326 -8.92 -1.95 -24.80
N PRO A 327 -8.70 -1.24 -25.92
CA PRO A 327 -9.26 -1.60 -27.22
C PRO A 327 -8.75 -2.97 -27.67
N ARG A 328 -9.62 -3.78 -28.29
CA ARG A 328 -9.24 -5.10 -28.84
C ARG A 328 -8.23 -4.97 -29.99
N SER A 329 -8.27 -3.88 -30.74
CA SER A 329 -7.28 -3.55 -31.77
C SER A 329 -5.87 -3.41 -31.19
N LEU A 330 -5.74 -2.81 -30.00
CA LEU A 330 -4.47 -2.71 -29.29
C LEU A 330 -3.96 -4.10 -28.86
N LEU A 331 -4.84 -4.93 -28.28
CA LEU A 331 -4.47 -6.30 -27.89
C LEU A 331 -3.98 -7.14 -29.08
N GLY A 332 -4.60 -6.97 -30.25
CA GLY A 332 -4.24 -7.72 -31.47
C GLY A 332 -2.82 -7.48 -31.95
N VAL A 333 -2.21 -6.33 -31.62
CA VAL A 333 -0.85 -5.97 -32.03
C VAL A 333 0.21 -6.15 -30.95
N LEU A 334 -0.18 -6.46 -29.69
CA LEU A 334 0.80 -6.57 -28.60
C LEU A 334 1.87 -7.63 -28.89
N ARG A 335 1.50 -8.76 -29.50
CA ARG A 335 2.44 -9.84 -29.87
C ARG A 335 3.58 -9.43 -30.81
N GLU A 336 3.49 -8.28 -31.47
CA GLU A 336 4.58 -7.74 -32.30
C GLU A 336 5.75 -7.22 -31.44
N PHE A 337 5.52 -6.97 -30.14
CA PHE A 337 6.57 -6.71 -29.17
C PHE A 337 7.23 -8.03 -28.77
N ASP A 338 8.36 -8.33 -29.41
CA ASP A 338 9.08 -9.60 -29.35
C ASP A 338 10.50 -9.46 -28.77
N GLY A 339 10.85 -8.29 -28.22
CA GLY A 339 12.19 -8.01 -27.71
C GLY A 339 13.14 -7.37 -28.74
N ARG A 340 12.65 -6.99 -29.94
CA ARG A 340 13.38 -6.09 -30.85
C ARG A 340 13.30 -4.62 -30.42
N PRO A 341 14.15 -3.73 -30.98
CA PRO A 341 14.11 -2.30 -30.67
C PRO A 341 12.68 -1.74 -30.84
N THR A 342 12.16 -1.11 -29.78
CA THR A 342 10.75 -0.65 -29.75
C THR A 342 10.39 0.24 -30.94
N ARG A 343 11.32 1.07 -31.43
CA ARG A 343 11.10 1.94 -32.59
C ARG A 343 10.77 1.14 -33.86
N GLU A 344 11.43 -0.01 -34.07
CA GLU A 344 11.18 -0.89 -35.22
C GLU A 344 9.82 -1.57 -35.11
N VAL A 345 9.47 -2.07 -33.92
CA VAL A 345 8.16 -2.68 -33.64
C VAL A 345 7.05 -1.67 -33.91
N LEU A 346 7.19 -0.42 -33.45
CA LEU A 346 6.21 0.64 -33.68
C LEU A 346 6.05 0.98 -35.17
N ALA A 347 7.14 1.04 -35.93
CA ALA A 347 7.09 1.25 -37.37
C ALA A 347 6.40 0.08 -38.09
N ALA A 348 6.69 -1.16 -37.68
CA ALA A 348 6.05 -2.35 -38.23
C ALA A 348 4.55 -2.40 -37.94
N ILE A 349 4.13 -2.07 -36.70
CA ILE A 349 2.72 -2.00 -36.32
C ILE A 349 1.98 -0.96 -37.17
N ARG A 350 2.57 0.23 -37.36
CA ARG A 350 1.97 1.28 -38.19
C ARG A 350 1.78 0.83 -39.64
N ARG A 351 2.81 0.19 -40.22
CA ARG A 351 2.78 -0.28 -41.62
C ARG A 351 1.80 -1.43 -41.84
N ARG A 352 1.76 -2.42 -40.93
CA ARG A 352 0.96 -3.65 -41.09
C ARG A 352 -0.49 -3.50 -40.66
N HIS A 353 -0.73 -2.74 -39.59
CA HIS A 353 -2.03 -2.67 -38.92
C HIS A 353 -2.67 -1.27 -38.98
N GLY A 354 -2.01 -0.29 -39.60
CA GLY A 354 -2.49 1.09 -39.68
C GLY A 354 -2.57 1.80 -38.32
N LEU A 355 -2.03 1.19 -37.25
CA LEU A 355 -2.19 1.67 -35.88
C LEU A 355 -0.96 2.44 -35.42
N ALA A 356 -1.14 3.71 -35.03
CA ALA A 356 -0.08 4.53 -34.48
C ALA A 356 -0.12 4.50 -32.94
N LEU A 357 0.84 3.82 -32.31
CA LEU A 357 0.96 3.80 -30.85
C LEU A 357 1.89 4.94 -30.40
N GLY A 358 1.33 5.92 -29.69
CA GLY A 358 2.11 7.02 -29.14
C GLY A 358 3.04 6.59 -28.01
N ARG A 359 4.15 7.32 -27.82
CA ARG A 359 5.16 7.05 -26.77
C ARG A 359 4.55 6.96 -25.36
N GLY A 360 3.59 7.83 -25.04
CA GLY A 360 2.89 7.82 -23.74
C GLY A 360 2.07 6.54 -23.51
N LEU A 361 1.45 6.01 -24.57
CA LEU A 361 0.70 4.75 -24.52
C LEU A 361 1.65 3.57 -24.29
N VAL A 362 2.75 3.49 -25.04
CA VAL A 362 3.77 2.45 -24.86
C VAL A 362 4.35 2.50 -23.45
N ARG A 363 4.62 3.70 -22.92
CA ARG A 363 5.04 3.86 -21.52
C ARG A 363 4.03 3.31 -20.55
N LYS A 364 2.75 3.63 -20.74
CA LYS A 364 1.69 3.15 -19.85
C LYS A 364 1.56 1.62 -19.91
N LEU A 365 1.71 1.01 -21.08
CA LEU A 365 1.71 -0.45 -21.22
C LEU A 365 2.90 -1.09 -20.47
N ALA A 366 4.08 -0.48 -20.58
CA ALA A 366 5.27 -0.93 -19.85
C ALA A 366 5.14 -0.74 -18.33
N ASP A 367 4.71 0.44 -17.88
CA ASP A 367 4.51 0.76 -16.47
C ASP A 367 3.51 -0.21 -15.80
N PHE A 368 2.50 -0.69 -16.53
CA PHE A 368 1.48 -1.61 -16.03
C PHE A 368 1.87 -3.10 -16.15
N GLY A 369 3.04 -3.41 -16.71
CA GLY A 369 3.51 -4.79 -16.92
C GLY A 369 2.80 -5.52 -18.06
N ILE A 370 2.11 -4.80 -18.95
CA ILE A 370 1.58 -5.40 -20.19
C ILE A 370 2.72 -5.61 -21.19
N LEU A 371 3.69 -4.70 -21.18
CA LEU A 371 4.97 -4.85 -21.86
C LEU A 371 6.09 -4.88 -20.81
N GLU A 372 7.11 -5.67 -21.05
CA GLU A 372 8.27 -5.86 -20.18
C GLU A 372 9.57 -5.70 -20.97
N ARG A 373 10.70 -5.55 -20.27
CA ARG A 373 12.00 -5.46 -20.95
C ARG A 373 12.30 -6.76 -21.69
N GLY A 374 12.66 -6.62 -22.97
CA GLY A 374 12.95 -7.67 -23.93
C GLY A 374 14.13 -8.52 -23.52
#